data_AF-A0A388TDY7-F1
#
_entry.id   AF-A0A388TDY7-F1
#
_cell.length_a   1.000
_cell.length_b   1.000
_cell.length_c   1.000
_cell.angle_alpha   90.00
_cell.angle_beta   90.00
_cell.angle_gamma   90.00
#
_symmetry.space_group_name_H-M   'P 1'
#
loop_
_entity.id
_entity.type
_entity.pdbx_description
1 polymer ?
#
loop_
_entity_poly.entity_id
_entity_poly.type
_entity_poly.pdbx_seq_one_letter_code
_entity_poly.pdbx_strand_id
1 'polypeptide(L)'
;MNVFLGLGSNLGDRAQNLRDALAELGKLEKTKILKTASFYDTAPAGYTEQPRFLNTAVQIETALPPRALLAATQNIEKKLGRAPTMRWGPRIIDIDILAYAAQIIDEPDLHVPHLELIRRLFVLEPLCEIAPEYIEARSGQTYSLLYTECLAAALAQELQPGAVVALNGELGAGKTTFARALVKALGNTAHVASPTFTILNIYPGKIPVYHFDFYRLQDAADLENTGGAEFIPPSDGVTVIEWTEKIPEILPENYLEITITVTTEQTRVFTIERH
;
A
#
# COMPACT_ATOMS: atom_id res chain seq x y z
N MET A 1 -23.30 -11.35 -2.85
CA MET A 1 -21.87 -11.56 -3.17
C MET A 1 -21.09 -10.41 -2.56
N ASN A 2 -19.90 -10.66 -2.00
CA ASN A 2 -19.03 -9.61 -1.46
C ASN A 2 -18.36 -8.84 -2.61
N VAL A 3 -18.46 -7.52 -2.57
CA VAL A 3 -17.89 -6.62 -3.57
C VAL A 3 -17.21 -5.46 -2.84
N PHE A 4 -16.08 -5.02 -3.37
CA PHE A 4 -15.37 -3.84 -2.89
C PHE A 4 -15.47 -2.74 -3.93
N LEU A 5 -15.89 -1.55 -3.49
CA LEU A 5 -15.93 -0.34 -4.32
C LEU A 5 -14.94 0.68 -3.77
N GLY A 6 -14.30 1.42 -4.67
CA GLY A 6 -13.48 2.58 -4.35
C GLY A 6 -14.26 3.84 -4.68
N LEU A 7 -14.28 4.80 -3.76
CA LEU A 7 -14.92 6.09 -3.97
C LEU A 7 -13.88 7.20 -3.85
N GLY A 8 -13.95 8.20 -4.74
CA GLY A 8 -13.03 9.33 -4.75
C GLY A 8 -13.72 10.65 -5.11
N SER A 9 -13.33 11.74 -4.45
CA SER A 9 -13.83 13.09 -4.73
C SER A 9 -12.72 14.14 -4.58
N ASN A 10 -12.58 15.07 -5.54
CA ASN A 10 -11.64 16.19 -5.42
C ASN A 10 -12.21 17.57 -5.76
N LEU A 11 -13.53 17.69 -5.97
CA LEU A 11 -14.20 18.97 -6.23
C LEU A 11 -15.28 19.26 -5.19
N GLY A 12 -15.45 20.54 -4.83
CA GLY A 12 -16.50 21.00 -3.91
C GLY A 12 -16.33 20.44 -2.48
N ASP A 13 -17.46 20.15 -1.82
CA ASP A 13 -17.45 19.47 -0.51
C ASP A 13 -17.20 17.97 -0.70
N ARG A 14 -15.91 17.62 -0.78
CA ARG A 14 -15.44 16.23 -1.02
C ARG A 14 -16.04 15.23 -0.02
N ALA A 15 -16.13 15.61 1.25
CA ALA A 15 -16.62 14.74 2.31
C ALA A 15 -18.13 14.54 2.19
N GLN A 16 -18.89 15.59 1.85
CA GLN A 16 -20.31 15.45 1.59
C GLN A 16 -20.59 14.63 0.33
N ASN A 17 -19.83 14.82 -0.74
CA ASN A 17 -19.96 14.02 -1.96
C ASN A 17 -19.79 12.51 -1.68
N LEU A 18 -18.79 12.13 -0.88
CA LEU A 18 -18.60 10.74 -0.46
C LEU A 18 -19.77 10.22 0.38
N ARG A 19 -20.25 11.02 1.35
CA ARG A 19 -21.42 10.64 2.18
C ARG A 19 -22.69 10.46 1.34
N ASP A 20 -22.93 11.35 0.38
CA ASP A 20 -24.08 11.27 -0.51
C ASP A 20 -23.99 10.04 -1.42
N ALA A 21 -22.80 9.73 -1.94
CA ALA A 21 -22.56 8.51 -2.72
C ALA A 21 -22.82 7.24 -1.91
N LEU A 22 -22.36 7.18 -0.66
CA LEU A 22 -22.65 6.07 0.26
C LEU A 22 -24.15 5.95 0.56
N ALA A 23 -24.84 7.09 0.75
CA ALA A 23 -26.28 7.11 0.98
C ALA A 23 -27.06 6.61 -0.25
N GLU A 24 -26.62 6.94 -1.46
CA GLU A 24 -27.22 6.45 -2.70
C GLU A 24 -26.93 4.95 -2.93
N LEU A 25 -25.71 4.49 -2.64
CA LEU A 25 -25.37 3.06 -2.67
C LEU A 25 -26.24 2.26 -1.69
N GLY A 26 -26.52 2.81 -0.51
CA GLY A 26 -27.39 2.20 0.50
C GLY A 26 -28.87 2.12 0.09
N LYS A 27 -29.29 2.85 -0.95
CA LYS A 27 -30.66 2.80 -1.51
C LYS A 27 -30.80 1.79 -2.65
N LEU A 28 -29.70 1.23 -3.17
CA LEU A 28 -29.76 0.27 -4.26
C LEU A 28 -30.48 -1.00 -3.80
N GLU A 29 -31.43 -1.46 -4.61
CA GLU A 29 -32.11 -2.74 -4.34
C GLU A 29 -31.09 -3.89 -4.29
N LYS A 30 -31.37 -4.87 -3.42
CA LYS A 30 -30.56 -6.08 -3.25
C LYS A 30 -29.10 -5.79 -2.90
N THR A 31 -28.80 -4.62 -2.34
CA THR A 31 -27.46 -4.18 -1.97
C THR A 31 -27.45 -3.72 -0.52
N LYS A 32 -26.41 -4.10 0.22
CA LYS A 32 -26.22 -3.73 1.62
C LYS A 32 -24.75 -3.34 1.83
N ILE A 33 -24.53 -2.17 2.42
CA ILE A 33 -23.19 -1.77 2.88
C ILE A 33 -22.86 -2.57 4.14
N LEU A 34 -21.71 -3.23 4.15
CA LEU A 34 -21.21 -4.02 5.28
C LEU A 34 -20.18 -3.24 6.10
N LYS A 35 -19.22 -2.60 5.42
CA LYS A 35 -18.16 -1.80 6.04
C LYS A 35 -17.80 -0.63 5.14
N THR A 36 -17.41 0.49 5.73
CA THR A 36 -16.84 1.63 5.03
C THR A 36 -15.55 2.00 5.73
N ALA A 37 -14.50 2.21 4.93
CA ALA A 37 -13.21 2.67 5.42
C ALA A 37 -13.30 4.12 5.90
N SER A 38 -12.27 4.58 6.59
CA SER A 38 -12.03 5.98 6.88
C SER A 38 -11.87 6.79 5.59
N PHE A 39 -11.99 8.12 5.69
CA PHE A 39 -11.75 9.01 4.56
C PHE A 39 -10.28 9.42 4.52
N TYR A 40 -9.60 9.08 3.43
CA TYR A 40 -8.17 9.32 3.23
C TYR A 40 -7.95 10.53 2.32
N ASP A 41 -7.33 11.58 2.85
CA ASP A 41 -6.95 12.74 2.04
C ASP A 41 -5.58 12.48 1.39
N THR A 42 -5.56 12.35 0.06
CA THR A 42 -4.35 11.96 -0.68
C THR A 42 -4.04 12.95 -1.80
N ALA A 43 -2.75 13.03 -2.17
CA ALA A 43 -2.35 13.72 -3.38
C ALA A 43 -2.98 13.05 -4.62
N PRO A 44 -3.23 13.80 -5.71
CA PRO A 44 -3.70 13.22 -6.96
C PRO A 44 -2.65 12.28 -7.57
N ALA A 45 -3.10 11.15 -8.10
CA ALA A 45 -2.26 10.20 -8.83
C ALA A 45 -2.44 10.37 -10.35
N GLY A 46 -1.35 10.31 -11.11
CA GLY A 46 -1.35 10.51 -12.56
C GLY A 46 -1.25 12.00 -12.92
N TYR A 47 -2.38 12.64 -13.23
CA TYR A 47 -2.39 14.10 -13.49
C TYR A 47 -2.29 14.84 -12.15
N THR A 48 -1.17 15.49 -11.86
CA THR A 48 -0.89 16.05 -10.53
C THR A 48 -1.32 17.51 -10.35
N GLU A 49 -1.55 18.24 -11.44
CA GLU A 49 -2.02 19.64 -11.43
C GLU A 49 -3.52 19.74 -11.17
N GLN A 50 -3.98 19.19 -10.04
CA GLN A 50 -5.38 19.22 -9.62
C GLN A 50 -5.52 19.18 -8.09
N PRO A 51 -6.71 19.48 -7.54
CA PRO A 51 -6.94 19.39 -6.11
C PRO A 51 -6.74 17.96 -5.57
N ARG A 52 -6.41 17.88 -4.27
CA ARG A 52 -6.26 16.63 -3.52
C ARG A 52 -7.56 15.84 -3.47
N PHE A 53 -7.45 14.52 -3.54
CA PHE A 53 -8.60 13.62 -3.44
C PHE A 53 -8.90 13.30 -1.97
N LEU A 54 -10.18 13.13 -1.68
CA LEU A 54 -10.65 12.37 -0.54
C LEU A 54 -11.12 11.01 -1.06
N ASN A 55 -10.53 9.92 -0.57
CA ASN A 55 -10.79 8.56 -1.02
C ASN A 55 -11.32 7.69 0.12
N THR A 56 -12.12 6.68 -0.22
CA THR A 56 -12.54 5.62 0.71
C THR A 56 -12.79 4.33 -0.05
N ALA A 57 -12.75 3.20 0.64
CA ALA A 57 -13.28 1.94 0.14
C ALA A 57 -14.55 1.55 0.90
N VAL A 58 -15.43 0.80 0.25
CA VAL A 58 -16.64 0.26 0.87
C VAL A 58 -16.79 -1.21 0.48
N GLN A 59 -17.05 -2.04 1.49
CA GLN A 59 -17.46 -3.43 1.30
C GLN A 59 -18.98 -3.47 1.25
N ILE A 60 -19.52 -4.01 0.17
CA ILE A 60 -20.95 -4.25 0.02
C ILE A 60 -21.23 -5.73 -0.19
N GLU A 61 -22.43 -6.14 0.20
CA GLU A 61 -23.06 -7.36 -0.30
C GLU A 61 -24.12 -6.99 -1.32
N THR A 62 -24.06 -7.58 -2.52
CA THR A 62 -25.09 -7.36 -3.53
C THR A 62 -25.46 -8.62 -4.31
N ALA A 63 -26.70 -8.69 -4.80
CA ALA A 63 -27.16 -9.69 -5.76
C ALA A 63 -27.29 -9.14 -7.20
N LEU A 64 -26.95 -7.87 -7.43
CA LEU A 64 -26.90 -7.29 -8.78
C LEU A 64 -25.72 -7.89 -9.56
N PRO A 65 -25.88 -8.34 -10.82
CA PRO A 65 -24.73 -8.75 -11.64
C PRO A 65 -23.69 -7.64 -11.82
N PRO A 66 -22.40 -7.94 -12.11
CA PRO A 66 -21.34 -6.94 -12.26
C PRO A 66 -21.70 -5.77 -13.19
N ARG A 67 -22.30 -6.06 -14.35
CA ARG A 67 -22.77 -5.05 -15.32
C ARG A 67 -23.90 -4.18 -14.78
N ALA A 68 -24.83 -4.76 -14.03
CA ALA A 68 -25.92 -4.00 -13.40
C ALA A 68 -25.39 -3.11 -12.28
N LEU A 69 -24.41 -3.59 -11.51
CA LEU A 69 -23.74 -2.78 -10.50
C LEU A 69 -22.95 -1.62 -11.13
N LEU A 70 -22.20 -1.86 -12.21
CA LEU A 70 -21.48 -0.82 -12.94
C LEU A 70 -22.44 0.28 -13.45
N ALA A 71 -23.57 -0.12 -14.05
CA ALA A 71 -24.57 0.83 -14.49
C ALA A 71 -25.18 1.63 -13.31
N ALA A 72 -25.40 0.97 -12.17
CA ALA A 72 -25.90 1.62 -10.97
C ALA A 72 -24.90 2.65 -10.41
N THR A 73 -23.60 2.32 -10.32
CA THR A 73 -22.58 3.27 -9.83
C THR A 73 -22.44 4.47 -10.76
N GLN A 74 -22.41 4.27 -12.08
CA GLN A 74 -22.39 5.36 -13.06
C GLN A 74 -23.63 6.26 -12.97
N ASN A 75 -24.81 5.70 -12.67
CA ASN A 75 -26.02 6.49 -12.47
C ASN A 75 -25.97 7.31 -11.18
N ILE A 76 -25.40 6.78 -10.11
CA ILE A 76 -25.16 7.53 -8.86
C ILE A 76 -24.23 8.71 -9.14
N GLU A 77 -23.12 8.49 -9.85
CA GLU A 77 -22.19 9.56 -10.20
C GLU A 77 -22.86 10.68 -10.99
N LYS A 78 -23.64 10.33 -12.02
CA LYS A 78 -24.41 11.30 -12.82
C LYS A 78 -25.41 12.07 -11.94
N LYS A 79 -26.12 11.37 -11.06
CA LYS A 79 -27.09 11.97 -10.12
C LYS A 79 -26.44 12.98 -9.18
N LEU A 80 -25.21 12.73 -8.74
CA LEU A 80 -24.43 13.61 -7.87
C LEU A 80 -23.69 14.71 -8.64
N GLY A 81 -23.87 14.81 -9.96
CA GLY A 81 -23.33 15.91 -10.78
C GLY A 81 -21.99 15.62 -11.43
N ARG A 82 -21.56 14.36 -11.56
CA ARG A 82 -20.39 14.02 -12.38
C ARG A 82 -20.65 14.39 -13.84
N ALA A 83 -19.92 15.38 -14.34
CA ALA A 83 -19.89 15.73 -15.76
C ALA A 83 -18.71 15.04 -16.47
N PRO A 84 -18.80 14.79 -17.79
CA PRO A 84 -17.67 14.34 -18.58
C PRO A 84 -16.47 15.31 -18.47
N THR A 85 -15.28 14.76 -18.31
CA THR A 85 -14.01 15.50 -18.22
C THR A 85 -12.90 14.74 -18.93
N MET A 86 -11.70 15.32 -19.02
CA MET A 86 -10.53 14.62 -19.54
C MET A 86 -10.21 13.38 -18.70
N ARG A 87 -9.53 12.40 -19.29
CA ARG A 87 -9.08 11.20 -18.56
C ARG A 87 -8.25 11.61 -17.34
N TRP A 88 -8.59 11.06 -16.17
CA TRP A 88 -8.01 11.39 -14.86
C TRP A 88 -8.20 12.84 -14.38
N GLY A 89 -9.12 13.58 -14.99
CA GLY A 89 -9.45 14.94 -14.57
C GLY A 89 -10.19 15.02 -13.23
N PRO A 90 -10.34 16.24 -12.70
CA PRO A 90 -11.10 16.51 -11.49
C PRO A 90 -12.57 16.10 -11.60
N ARG A 91 -13.15 15.60 -10.51
CA ARG A 91 -14.51 15.08 -10.46
C ARG A 91 -15.16 15.25 -9.09
N ILE A 92 -16.46 15.51 -9.10
CA ILE A 92 -17.29 15.61 -7.88
C ILE A 92 -17.37 14.26 -7.17
N ILE A 93 -17.48 13.17 -7.92
CA ILE A 93 -17.48 11.81 -7.38
C ILE A 93 -17.04 10.82 -8.46
N ASP A 94 -16.49 9.70 -8.01
CA ASP A 94 -16.05 8.55 -8.79
C ASP A 94 -16.26 7.31 -7.96
N ILE A 95 -16.79 6.24 -8.56
CA ILE A 95 -17.13 4.99 -7.92
C ILE A 95 -16.66 3.84 -8.81
N ASP A 96 -15.52 3.25 -8.45
CA ASP A 96 -14.91 2.13 -9.16
C ASP A 96 -15.27 0.79 -8.52
N ILE A 97 -15.55 -0.23 -9.33
CA ILE A 97 -15.63 -1.62 -8.85
C ILE A 97 -14.21 -2.16 -8.71
N LEU A 98 -13.75 -2.35 -7.48
CA LEU A 98 -12.38 -2.79 -7.18
C LEU A 98 -12.25 -4.31 -7.23
N ALA A 99 -13.20 -5.04 -6.65
CA ALA A 99 -13.24 -6.50 -6.65
C ALA A 99 -14.68 -7.00 -6.56
N TYR A 100 -14.99 -8.12 -7.21
CA TYR A 100 -16.33 -8.69 -7.26
C TYR A 100 -16.28 -10.19 -6.94
N ALA A 101 -16.39 -10.53 -5.65
CA ALA A 101 -16.09 -11.87 -5.14
C ALA A 101 -14.75 -12.40 -5.72
N ALA A 102 -14.66 -13.70 -5.98
CA ALA A 102 -13.49 -14.31 -6.62
C ALA A 102 -13.49 -14.21 -8.16
N GLN A 103 -14.32 -13.32 -8.75
CA GLN A 103 -14.43 -13.24 -10.21
C GLN A 103 -13.25 -12.49 -10.82
N ILE A 104 -12.81 -12.99 -11.98
CA ILE A 104 -11.93 -12.28 -12.91
C ILE A 104 -12.77 -11.96 -14.15
N ILE A 105 -12.95 -10.67 -14.43
CA ILE A 105 -13.73 -10.15 -15.56
C ILE A 105 -12.78 -9.31 -16.41
N ASP A 106 -12.68 -9.64 -17.69
CA ASP A 106 -11.85 -8.95 -18.67
C ASP A 106 -12.69 -8.62 -19.90
N GLU A 107 -13.47 -7.53 -19.80
CA GLU A 107 -14.36 -7.02 -20.84
C GLU A 107 -13.92 -5.61 -21.28
N PRO A 108 -14.30 -5.11 -22.47
CA PRO A 108 -13.76 -3.86 -23.02
C PRO A 108 -13.85 -2.61 -22.12
N ASP A 109 -14.84 -2.56 -21.23
CA ASP A 109 -15.16 -1.43 -20.34
C ASP A 109 -15.37 -1.85 -18.88
N LEU A 110 -15.08 -3.11 -18.53
CA LEU A 110 -15.17 -3.63 -17.16
C LEU A 110 -14.05 -4.63 -16.90
N HIS A 111 -13.12 -4.24 -16.03
CA HIS A 111 -12.07 -5.11 -15.52
C HIS A 111 -12.24 -5.31 -14.02
N VAL A 112 -12.33 -6.57 -13.61
CA VAL A 112 -12.38 -6.96 -12.21
C VAL A 112 -11.38 -8.09 -11.95
N PRO A 113 -10.57 -8.01 -10.89
CA PRO A 113 -10.34 -6.84 -10.06
C PRO A 113 -9.78 -5.65 -10.86
N HIS A 114 -9.96 -4.44 -10.36
CA HIS A 114 -9.56 -3.22 -11.08
C HIS A 114 -8.05 -3.24 -11.37
N LEU A 115 -7.64 -3.02 -12.63
CA LEU A 115 -6.26 -3.26 -13.10
C LEU A 115 -5.19 -2.50 -12.30
N GLU A 116 -5.51 -1.29 -11.86
CA GLU A 116 -4.57 -0.43 -11.12
C GLU A 116 -4.67 -0.58 -9.59
N LEU A 117 -5.56 -1.45 -9.07
CA LEU A 117 -5.79 -1.60 -7.63
C LEU A 117 -4.48 -1.85 -6.88
N ILE A 118 -3.69 -2.83 -7.34
CA ILE A 118 -2.47 -3.28 -6.66
C ILE A 118 -1.32 -2.28 -6.73
N ARG A 119 -1.48 -1.19 -7.48
CA ARG A 119 -0.45 -0.17 -7.72
C ARG A 119 -0.72 1.15 -7.01
N ARG A 120 -1.83 1.24 -6.26
CA ARG A 120 -2.33 2.49 -5.70
C ARG A 120 -2.51 2.39 -4.20
N LEU A 121 -1.63 3.05 -3.46
CA LEU A 121 -1.73 3.13 -1.99
C LEU A 121 -3.08 3.69 -1.53
N PHE A 122 -3.59 4.75 -2.16
CA PHE A 122 -4.89 5.34 -1.83
C PHE A 122 -6.10 4.40 -2.09
N VAL A 123 -5.89 3.27 -2.76
CA VAL A 123 -6.89 2.20 -2.93
C VAL A 123 -6.63 1.07 -1.94
N LEU A 124 -5.36 0.61 -1.83
CA LEU A 124 -4.98 -0.49 -0.96
C LEU A 124 -5.09 -0.17 0.52
N GLU A 125 -4.80 1.06 0.93
CA GLU A 125 -4.86 1.51 2.32
C GLU A 125 -6.28 1.39 2.90
N PRO A 126 -7.34 1.99 2.29
CA PRO A 126 -8.70 1.80 2.79
C PRO A 126 -9.21 0.35 2.64
N LEU A 127 -8.75 -0.40 1.63
CA LEU A 127 -9.07 -1.84 1.52
C LEU A 127 -8.47 -2.65 2.68
N CYS A 128 -7.24 -2.34 3.08
CA CYS A 128 -6.58 -2.98 4.21
C CYS A 128 -7.24 -2.65 5.55
N GLU A 129 -7.80 -1.44 5.69
CA GLU A 129 -8.57 -1.08 6.88
C GLU A 129 -9.78 -2.01 7.09
N ILE A 130 -10.54 -2.28 6.01
CA ILE A 130 -11.81 -3.00 6.13
C ILE A 130 -11.73 -4.51 5.88
N ALA A 131 -10.74 -4.97 5.11
CA ALA A 131 -10.61 -6.35 4.66
C ALA A 131 -9.15 -6.76 4.35
N PRO A 132 -8.23 -6.68 5.34
CA PRO A 132 -6.79 -6.93 5.12
C PRO A 132 -6.48 -8.33 4.57
N GLU A 133 -7.28 -9.34 4.91
CA GLU A 133 -7.09 -10.73 4.50
C GLU A 133 -7.76 -11.09 3.18
N TYR A 134 -8.50 -10.16 2.56
CA TYR A 134 -9.19 -10.48 1.32
C TYR A 134 -8.16 -10.80 0.24
N ILE A 135 -8.31 -11.98 -0.37
CA ILE A 135 -7.43 -12.46 -1.41
C ILE A 135 -7.87 -11.83 -2.73
N GLU A 136 -7.02 -10.99 -3.31
CA GLU A 136 -7.27 -10.40 -4.61
C GLU A 136 -7.16 -11.49 -5.69
N ALA A 137 -8.20 -11.63 -6.50
CA ALA A 137 -8.41 -12.81 -7.33
C ALA A 137 -7.31 -13.04 -8.38
N ARG A 138 -6.64 -11.98 -8.87
CA ARG A 138 -5.62 -12.10 -9.92
C ARG A 138 -4.23 -12.40 -9.37
N SER A 139 -3.83 -11.76 -8.28
CA SER A 139 -2.53 -11.94 -7.62
C SER A 139 -2.50 -13.16 -6.70
N GLY A 140 -3.65 -13.58 -6.17
CA GLY A 140 -3.71 -14.60 -5.11
C GLY A 140 -3.13 -14.13 -3.78
N GLN A 141 -2.88 -12.83 -3.62
CA GLN A 141 -2.30 -12.23 -2.41
C GLN A 141 -3.38 -11.52 -1.61
N THR A 142 -3.18 -11.42 -0.30
CA THR A 142 -4.05 -10.63 0.57
C THR A 142 -3.84 -9.14 0.33
N TYR A 143 -4.85 -8.31 0.58
CA TYR A 143 -4.70 -6.85 0.50
C TYR A 143 -3.57 -6.33 1.42
N SER A 144 -3.39 -6.90 2.60
CA SER A 144 -2.29 -6.56 3.52
C SER A 144 -0.90 -6.77 2.90
N LEU A 145 -0.71 -7.88 2.18
CA LEU A 145 0.55 -8.15 1.48
C LEU A 145 0.72 -7.21 0.27
N LEU A 146 -0.33 -7.01 -0.52
CA LEU A 146 -0.32 -6.08 -1.65
C LEU A 146 -0.01 -4.65 -1.22
N TYR A 147 -0.55 -4.21 -0.09
CA TYR A 147 -0.24 -2.91 0.50
C TYR A 147 1.23 -2.80 0.89
N THR A 148 1.77 -3.81 1.57
CA THR A 148 3.20 -3.86 1.93
C THR A 148 4.08 -3.77 0.67
N GLU A 149 3.74 -4.53 -0.38
CA GLU A 149 4.48 -4.50 -1.65
C GLU A 149 4.38 -3.13 -2.35
N CYS A 150 3.18 -2.55 -2.39
CA CYS A 150 2.96 -1.26 -3.00
C CYS A 150 3.68 -0.13 -2.24
N LEU A 151 3.71 -0.19 -0.91
CA LEU A 151 4.38 0.78 -0.05
C LEU A 151 5.89 0.72 -0.23
N ALA A 152 6.47 -0.49 -0.20
CA ALA A 152 7.89 -0.67 -0.47
C ALA A 152 8.26 -0.19 -1.88
N ALA A 153 7.41 -0.45 -2.88
CA ALA A 153 7.63 0.03 -4.25
C ALA A 153 7.54 1.56 -4.39
N ALA A 154 6.65 2.21 -3.65
CA ALA A 154 6.56 3.66 -3.62
C ALA A 154 7.82 4.27 -2.99
N LEU A 155 8.26 3.74 -1.84
CA LEU A 155 9.46 4.20 -1.16
C LEU A 155 10.72 3.96 -1.99
N ALA A 156 10.85 2.81 -2.65
CA ALA A 156 11.99 2.50 -3.52
C ALA A 156 12.24 3.55 -4.61
N GLN A 157 11.20 4.23 -5.11
CA GLN A 157 11.35 5.28 -6.13
C GLN A 157 12.04 6.54 -5.61
N GLU A 158 12.06 6.73 -4.29
CA GLU A 158 12.64 7.88 -3.63
C GLU A 158 14.04 7.60 -3.05
N LEU A 159 14.44 6.33 -2.99
CA LEU A 159 15.74 5.93 -2.45
C LEU A 159 16.86 6.13 -3.48
N GLN A 160 18.00 6.60 -2.97
CA GLN A 160 19.24 6.79 -3.74
C GLN A 160 20.38 6.02 -3.08
N PRO A 161 21.48 5.73 -3.80
CA PRO A 161 22.71 5.27 -3.18
C PRO A 161 23.09 6.14 -1.96
N GLY A 162 23.40 5.50 -0.82
CA GLY A 162 23.61 6.17 0.47
C GLY A 162 22.41 6.13 1.41
N ALA A 163 21.21 5.79 0.93
CA ALA A 163 20.04 5.75 1.79
C ALA A 163 20.09 4.59 2.79
N VAL A 164 19.69 4.87 4.03
CA VAL A 164 19.50 3.88 5.10
C VAL A 164 18.02 3.80 5.46
N VAL A 165 17.47 2.60 5.46
CA VAL A 165 16.09 2.27 5.84
C VAL A 165 16.13 1.43 7.11
N ALA A 166 15.70 2.02 8.23
CA ALA A 166 15.51 1.34 9.50
C ALA A 166 14.13 0.67 9.55
N LEU A 167 14.09 -0.65 9.78
CA LEU A 167 12.87 -1.44 9.89
C LEU A 167 12.69 -1.94 11.32
N ASN A 168 11.71 -1.38 12.03
CA ASN A 168 11.44 -1.68 13.43
C ASN A 168 10.05 -2.29 13.62
N GLY A 169 9.86 -3.06 14.68
CA GLY A 169 8.58 -3.69 15.02
C GLY A 169 8.75 -5.06 15.67
N GLU A 170 7.68 -5.62 16.19
CA GLU A 170 7.72 -6.89 16.92
C GLU A 170 8.10 -8.09 16.04
N LEU A 171 8.35 -9.24 16.67
CA LEU A 171 8.61 -10.49 15.95
C LEU A 171 7.37 -10.87 15.12
N GLY A 172 7.56 -11.18 13.83
CA GLY A 172 6.46 -11.48 12.93
C GLY A 172 5.69 -10.25 12.43
N ALA A 173 6.11 -9.01 12.77
CA ALA A 173 5.49 -7.79 12.26
C ALA A 173 5.58 -7.65 10.73
N GLY A 174 6.50 -8.35 10.06
CA GLY A 174 6.63 -8.35 8.60
C GLY A 174 7.80 -7.53 8.07
N LYS A 175 8.78 -7.20 8.91
CA LYS A 175 10.02 -6.50 8.53
C LYS A 175 10.72 -7.15 7.33
N THR A 176 11.02 -8.45 7.42
CA THR A 176 11.61 -9.20 6.30
C THR A 176 10.72 -9.26 5.06
N THR A 177 9.39 -9.26 5.22
CA THR A 177 8.45 -9.17 4.10
C THR A 177 8.56 -7.83 3.40
N PHE A 178 8.67 -6.74 4.16
CA PHE A 178 8.90 -5.40 3.63
C PHE A 178 10.27 -5.30 2.95
N ALA A 179 11.35 -5.77 3.58
CA ALA A 179 12.69 -5.81 2.98
C ALA A 179 12.69 -6.57 1.65
N ARG A 180 12.03 -7.74 1.58
CA ARG A 180 11.86 -8.49 0.32
C ARG A 180 11.15 -7.68 -0.76
N ALA A 181 10.06 -7.01 -0.40
CA ALA A 181 9.32 -6.17 -1.34
C ALA A 181 10.17 -4.99 -1.84
N LEU A 182 10.97 -4.37 -0.97
CA LEU A 182 11.86 -3.27 -1.30
C LEU A 182 12.99 -3.71 -2.24
N VAL A 183 13.65 -4.83 -1.94
CA VAL A 183 14.69 -5.43 -2.81
C VAL A 183 14.12 -5.75 -4.20
N LYS A 184 12.91 -6.32 -4.26
CA LYS A 184 12.18 -6.56 -5.51
C LYS A 184 11.90 -5.27 -6.27
N ALA A 185 11.45 -4.22 -5.60
CA ALA A 185 11.14 -2.93 -6.21
C ALA A 185 12.40 -2.21 -6.74
N LEU A 186 13.56 -2.41 -6.11
CA LEU A 186 14.86 -1.93 -6.58
C LEU A 186 15.44 -2.77 -7.75
N GLY A 187 14.70 -3.77 -8.22
CA GLY A 187 15.01 -4.52 -9.45
C GLY A 187 15.76 -5.83 -9.23
N ASN A 188 15.84 -6.34 -8.00
CA ASN A 188 16.49 -7.61 -7.70
C ASN A 188 15.45 -8.73 -7.48
N THR A 189 15.60 -9.87 -8.15
CA THR A 189 14.66 -11.00 -8.09
C THR A 189 15.15 -12.16 -7.22
N ALA A 190 16.18 -11.96 -6.41
CA ALA A 190 16.72 -12.98 -5.52
C ALA A 190 15.71 -13.36 -4.43
N HIS A 191 15.88 -14.56 -3.88
CA HIS A 191 15.15 -14.96 -2.69
C HIS A 191 15.68 -14.20 -1.47
N VAL A 192 14.87 -13.27 -0.94
CA VAL A 192 15.21 -12.50 0.27
C VAL A 192 14.70 -13.23 1.52
N ALA A 193 15.61 -13.47 2.45
CA ALA A 193 15.36 -14.00 3.78
C ALA A 193 16.07 -13.13 4.80
N SER A 194 15.58 -13.11 6.04
CA SER A 194 16.25 -12.36 7.11
C SER A 194 17.66 -12.94 7.31
N PRO A 195 18.70 -12.09 7.29
CA PRO A 195 20.09 -12.49 7.55
C PRO A 195 20.35 -12.71 9.04
N THR A 196 19.43 -13.34 9.79
CA THR A 196 19.56 -13.48 11.27
C THR A 196 20.88 -14.14 11.71
N PHE A 197 21.47 -15.01 10.87
CA PHE A 197 22.73 -15.71 11.17
C PHE A 197 23.93 -15.17 10.40
N THR A 198 23.72 -14.64 9.18
CA THR A 198 24.79 -14.05 8.37
C THR A 198 25.04 -12.58 8.72
N ILE A 199 24.11 -11.97 9.47
CA ILE A 199 24.04 -10.55 9.85
C ILE A 199 23.81 -9.63 8.64
N LEU A 200 24.47 -9.89 7.51
CA LEU A 200 24.38 -9.17 6.26
C LEU A 200 24.09 -10.11 5.09
N ASN A 201 23.10 -9.76 4.27
CA ASN A 201 22.93 -10.26 2.91
C ASN A 201 23.11 -9.11 1.91
N ILE A 202 23.90 -9.34 0.86
CA ILE A 202 24.11 -8.36 -0.22
C ILE A 202 23.33 -8.82 -1.46
N TYR A 203 22.42 -7.97 -1.92
CA TYR A 203 21.62 -8.19 -3.11
C TYR A 203 22.13 -7.31 -4.26
N PRO A 204 22.89 -7.86 -5.22
CA PRO A 204 23.48 -7.05 -6.29
C PRO A 204 22.42 -6.54 -7.26
N GLY A 205 22.64 -5.37 -7.85
CA GLY A 205 21.71 -4.77 -8.80
C GLY A 205 22.26 -3.45 -9.33
N LYS A 206 21.44 -2.71 -10.08
CA LYS A 206 21.80 -1.34 -10.47
C LYS A 206 22.03 -0.45 -9.24
N ILE A 207 21.23 -0.67 -8.21
CA ILE A 207 21.43 -0.15 -6.86
C ILE A 207 21.50 -1.39 -5.97
N PRO A 208 22.69 -1.80 -5.48
CA PRO A 208 22.81 -2.92 -4.55
C PRO A 208 22.04 -2.64 -3.26
N VAL A 209 21.51 -3.70 -2.64
CA VAL A 209 20.86 -3.61 -1.33
C VAL A 209 21.67 -4.39 -0.30
N TYR A 210 22.06 -3.70 0.77
CA TYR A 210 22.73 -4.27 1.93
C TYR A 210 21.68 -4.49 3.02
N HIS A 211 21.24 -5.72 3.20
CA HIS A 211 20.21 -6.07 4.18
C HIS A 211 20.86 -6.60 5.44
N PHE A 212 20.63 -5.92 6.55
CA PHE A 212 21.09 -6.28 7.88
C PHE A 212 19.94 -6.76 8.77
N ASP A 213 20.26 -7.62 9.74
CA ASP A 213 19.38 -8.00 10.83
C ASP A 213 20.15 -7.98 12.15
N PHE A 214 19.77 -7.05 13.04
CA PHE A 214 20.43 -6.82 14.33
C PHE A 214 19.81 -7.63 15.47
N TYR A 215 18.86 -8.53 15.21
CA TYR A 215 18.12 -9.25 16.26
C TYR A 215 19.03 -9.97 17.28
N ARG A 216 20.19 -10.44 16.82
CA ARG A 216 21.17 -11.19 17.63
C ARG A 216 22.36 -10.40 18.13
N LEU A 217 22.53 -9.16 17.67
CA LEU A 217 23.63 -8.31 18.11
C LEU A 217 23.28 -7.67 19.45
N GLN A 218 24.27 -7.54 20.34
CA GLN A 218 24.07 -6.93 21.65
C GLN A 218 24.37 -5.43 21.63
N ASP A 219 25.39 -5.04 20.88
CA ASP A 219 25.89 -3.66 20.78
C ASP A 219 26.61 -3.39 19.44
N ALA A 220 27.06 -2.15 19.25
CA ALA A 220 27.82 -1.76 18.06
C ALA A 220 29.16 -2.52 17.89
N ALA A 221 29.79 -2.96 18.98
CA ALA A 221 31.07 -3.66 18.90
C ALA A 221 30.90 -5.05 18.25
N ASP A 222 29.78 -5.74 18.50
CA ASP A 222 29.43 -6.98 17.80
C ASP A 222 29.37 -6.76 16.27
N LEU A 223 28.79 -5.64 15.83
CA LEU A 223 28.70 -5.30 14.40
C LEU A 223 30.08 -4.96 13.82
N GLU A 224 30.90 -4.17 14.52
CA GLU A 224 32.27 -3.84 14.10
C GLU A 224 33.12 -5.10 13.92
N ASN A 225 33.02 -6.06 14.84
CA ASN A 225 33.75 -7.34 14.77
C ASN A 225 33.38 -8.19 13.54
N THR A 226 32.20 -7.95 12.94
CA THR A 226 31.77 -8.65 11.72
C THR A 226 32.30 -8.00 10.44
N GLY A 227 32.83 -6.77 10.53
CA GLY A 227 33.12 -5.90 9.38
C GLY A 227 31.88 -5.28 8.74
N GLY A 228 30.68 -5.54 9.28
CA GLY A 228 29.42 -5.05 8.74
C GLY A 228 29.23 -3.53 8.85
N ALA A 229 29.83 -2.91 9.86
CA ALA A 229 29.74 -1.46 10.09
C ALA A 229 30.25 -0.63 8.89
N GLU A 230 31.18 -1.17 8.10
CA GLU A 230 31.74 -0.50 6.91
C GLU A 230 30.71 -0.28 5.78
N PHE A 231 29.55 -0.95 5.83
CA PHE A 231 28.48 -0.82 4.84
C PHE A 231 27.34 0.11 5.30
N ILE A 232 27.53 0.88 6.37
CA ILE A 232 26.51 1.77 6.96
C ILE A 232 27.08 3.19 7.15
N PRO A 233 26.61 4.20 6.39
CA PRO A 233 25.80 4.10 5.17
C PRO A 233 26.63 3.53 3.99
N PRO A 234 25.98 2.92 2.99
CA PRO A 234 26.67 2.37 1.83
C PRO A 234 27.04 3.48 0.83
N SER A 235 28.15 3.37 0.11
CA SER A 235 28.52 4.39 -0.88
C SER A 235 27.77 4.27 -2.22
N ASP A 236 27.35 3.06 -2.60
CA ASP A 236 26.88 2.72 -3.94
C ASP A 236 25.48 2.07 -3.95
N GLY A 237 24.87 1.85 -2.78
CA GLY A 237 23.60 1.12 -2.65
C GLY A 237 22.65 1.67 -1.59
N VAL A 238 21.66 0.86 -1.23
CA VAL A 238 20.71 1.15 -0.15
C VAL A 238 20.94 0.15 0.97
N THR A 239 20.99 0.63 2.20
CA THR A 239 21.09 -0.23 3.39
C THR A 239 19.72 -0.35 4.04
N VAL A 240 19.31 -1.58 4.33
CA VAL A 240 18.04 -1.90 5.00
C VAL A 240 18.38 -2.67 6.27
N ILE A 241 17.98 -2.18 7.43
CA ILE A 241 18.38 -2.75 8.71
C ILE A 241 17.14 -3.14 9.49
N GLU A 242 16.99 -4.42 9.84
CA GLU A 242 15.97 -4.88 10.77
C GLU A 242 16.46 -4.76 12.22
N TRP A 243 15.56 -4.38 13.14
CA TRP A 243 15.81 -4.29 14.58
C TRP A 243 16.81 -3.19 15.00
N THR A 244 16.69 -2.00 14.40
CA THR A 244 17.64 -0.91 14.65
C THR A 244 17.61 -0.39 16.08
N GLU A 245 16.53 -0.63 16.82
CA GLU A 245 16.42 -0.30 18.24
C GLU A 245 17.48 -1.00 19.12
N LYS A 246 18.13 -2.04 18.61
CA LYS A 246 19.23 -2.75 19.29
C LYS A 246 20.54 -1.97 19.28
N ILE A 247 20.80 -1.25 18.19
CA ILE A 247 22.06 -0.52 17.97
C ILE A 247 21.72 0.80 17.26
N PRO A 248 20.98 1.73 17.92
CA PRO A 248 20.58 2.98 17.29
C PRO A 248 21.78 3.89 16.95
N GLU A 249 22.90 3.76 17.66
CA GLU A 249 24.11 4.57 17.49
C GLU A 249 24.83 4.38 16.14
N ILE A 250 24.53 3.31 15.41
CA ILE A 250 25.13 3.07 14.07
C ILE A 250 24.36 3.77 12.95
N LEU A 251 23.15 4.27 13.24
CA LEU A 251 22.35 4.94 12.22
C LEU A 251 23.00 6.29 11.87
N PRO A 252 23.06 6.64 10.57
CA PRO A 252 23.57 7.95 10.16
C PRO A 252 22.62 9.07 10.59
N GLU A 253 23.07 10.33 10.46
CA GLU A 253 22.22 11.49 10.76
C GLU A 253 20.93 11.52 9.93
N ASN A 254 20.97 11.06 8.67
CA ASN A 254 19.82 11.04 7.77
C ASN A 254 19.42 9.60 7.44
N TYR A 255 18.22 9.19 7.86
CA TYR A 255 17.69 7.86 7.56
C TYR A 255 16.16 7.87 7.49
N LEU A 256 15.61 6.85 6.83
CA LEU A 256 14.18 6.59 6.79
C LEU A 256 13.85 5.52 7.83
N GLU A 257 13.04 5.86 8.82
CA GLU A 257 12.54 4.91 9.80
C GLU A 257 11.16 4.40 9.41
N ILE A 258 10.97 3.09 9.46
CA ILE A 258 9.69 2.43 9.22
C ILE A 258 9.39 1.53 10.41
N THR A 259 8.41 1.93 11.21
CA THR A 259 7.90 1.14 12.32
C THR A 259 6.66 0.39 11.88
N ILE A 260 6.68 -0.95 11.99
CA ILE A 260 5.56 -1.82 11.66
C ILE A 260 4.87 -2.26 12.96
N THR A 261 3.69 -1.71 13.22
CA THR A 261 2.87 -2.05 14.40
C THR A 261 1.79 -3.04 14.03
N VAL A 262 1.69 -4.12 14.80
CA VAL A 262 0.64 -5.13 14.66
C VAL A 262 -0.59 -4.69 15.47
N THR A 263 -1.67 -4.29 14.79
CA THR A 263 -2.89 -3.79 15.47
C THR A 263 -3.93 -4.87 15.73
N THR A 264 -3.96 -5.90 14.90
CA THR A 264 -4.66 -7.18 15.12
C THR A 264 -3.77 -8.29 14.56
N GLU A 265 -4.14 -9.57 14.67
CA GLU A 265 -3.36 -10.66 14.03
C GLU A 265 -3.01 -10.38 12.55
N GLN A 266 -3.83 -9.58 11.87
CA GLN A 266 -3.86 -9.46 10.41
C GLN A 266 -3.73 -8.01 9.89
N THR A 267 -3.91 -7.00 10.75
CA THR A 267 -3.70 -5.59 10.38
C THR A 267 -2.32 -5.13 10.81
N ARG A 268 -1.72 -4.29 9.97
CA ARG A 268 -0.42 -3.66 10.19
C ARG A 268 -0.59 -2.16 9.97
N VAL A 269 0.01 -1.36 10.84
CA VAL A 269 0.15 0.08 10.63
C VAL A 269 1.63 0.37 10.41
N PHE A 270 1.93 1.08 9.33
CA PHE A 270 3.27 1.52 9.01
C PHE A 270 3.39 2.98 9.40
N THR A 271 4.29 3.29 10.33
CA THR A 271 4.69 4.67 10.63
C THR A 271 6.00 4.92 9.91
N ILE A 272 6.08 6.01 9.16
CA ILE A 272 7.25 6.37 8.36
C ILE A 272 7.74 7.74 8.82
N GLU A 273 8.97 7.79 9.30
CA GLU A 273 9.61 9.00 9.79
C GLU A 273 10.92 9.24 9.04
N ARG A 274 11.21 10.51 8.77
CA ARG A 274 12.49 10.93 8.17
C ARG A 274 13.25 11.70 9.23
N HIS A 275 14.45 11.21 9.53
CA HIS A 275 15.41 11.87 10.40
C HIS A 275 16.44 12.58 9.53
#